data_AF-K8GEG4-F1
#
_entry.id   AF-K8GEG4-F1
#
_cell.length_a   1.000
_cell.length_b   1.000
_cell.length_c   1.000
_cell.angle_alpha   90.00
_cell.angle_beta   90.00
_cell.angle_gamma   90.00
#
_symmetry.space_group_name_H-M   'P 1'
#
loop_
_entity.id
_entity.type
_entity.pdbx_description
1 polymer ?
#
loop_
_entity_poly.entity_id
_entity_poly.type
_entity_poly.pdbx_seq_one_letter_code
_entity_poly.pdbx_strand_id
1 'polypeptide(L)'
;MSKNKFQNQQHQNKQNIQQNIQKQSSSSPSAVPPNPPNPATPPKTPSTNQPSSSTQPASPSSTSVKPRDLDRRRAEAAWKDIQGINATDKEYGSLAREMPTLIQVNGLAQTLAFLKAKNKTHHQNIFKHLSDWVCQQLGLQGDLLERVLEMDSQLYRRATAESLAFLQWLKRFAEAKIEKSEDKSR
;
A
#
# COMPACT_ATOMS: atom_id res chain seq x y z
N MET A 1 45.64 19.18 -3.30
CA MET A 1 44.99 19.54 -4.58
C MET A 1 43.55 19.00 -4.77
N SER A 2 42.93 18.27 -3.83
CA SER A 2 41.65 17.56 -4.08
C SER A 2 40.35 18.32 -3.78
N LYS A 3 40.39 19.54 -3.22
CA LYS A 3 39.16 20.29 -2.86
C LYS A 3 38.46 20.94 -4.08
N ASN A 4 39.19 21.22 -5.16
CA ASN A 4 38.65 21.92 -6.33
C ASN A 4 37.83 21.02 -7.29
N LYS A 5 38.13 19.72 -7.34
CA LYS A 5 37.36 18.77 -8.18
C LYS A 5 35.95 18.51 -7.64
N PHE A 6 35.80 18.45 -6.32
CA PHE A 6 34.50 18.18 -5.70
C PHE A 6 33.52 19.35 -5.85
N GLN A 7 34.00 20.59 -5.70
CA GLN A 7 33.20 21.81 -5.93
C GLN A 7 32.70 21.90 -7.38
N ASN A 8 33.56 21.58 -8.36
CA ASN A 8 33.19 21.61 -9.77
C ASN A 8 32.18 20.51 -10.15
N GLN A 9 32.32 19.31 -9.56
CA GLN A 9 31.36 18.21 -9.74
C GLN A 9 29.96 18.59 -9.24
N GLN A 10 29.86 19.26 -8.08
CA GLN A 10 28.58 19.69 -7.53
C GLN A 10 27.90 20.77 -8.37
N HIS A 11 28.70 21.66 -8.98
CA HIS A 11 28.15 22.71 -9.84
C HIS A 11 27.59 22.14 -11.15
N GLN A 12 28.27 21.18 -11.77
CA GLN A 12 27.76 20.51 -12.97
C GLN A 12 26.49 19.69 -12.69
N ASN A 13 26.42 19.04 -11.52
CA ASN A 13 25.24 18.24 -11.17
C ASN A 13 23.99 19.11 -10.97
N LYS A 14 24.14 20.31 -10.39
CA LYS A 14 23.04 21.28 -10.25
C LYS A 14 22.54 21.78 -11.60
N GLN A 15 23.43 22.05 -12.56
CA GLN A 15 23.03 22.52 -13.89
C GLN A 15 22.25 21.45 -14.67
N ASN A 16 22.63 20.17 -14.57
CA ASN A 16 21.91 19.08 -15.24
C ASN A 16 20.50 18.85 -14.67
N ILE A 17 20.32 19.04 -13.36
CA ILE A 17 19.00 18.90 -12.71
C ILE A 17 18.06 20.03 -13.17
N GLN A 18 18.55 21.27 -13.27
CA GLN A 18 17.74 22.41 -13.72
C GLN A 18 17.24 22.23 -15.16
N GLN A 19 18.08 21.68 -16.06
CA GLN A 19 17.70 21.46 -17.46
C GLN A 19 16.67 20.34 -17.64
N ASN A 20 16.64 19.34 -16.75
CA ASN A 20 15.68 18.24 -16.85
C ASN A 20 14.27 18.65 -16.40
N ILE A 21 14.17 19.58 -15.44
CA ILE A 21 12.88 20.08 -14.92
C ILE A 21 12.14 20.92 -15.98
N GLN A 22 12.86 21.69 -16.80
CA GLN A 22 12.25 22.50 -17.87
C GLN A 22 11.72 21.67 -19.06
N LYS A 23 12.14 20.41 -19.22
CA LYS A 23 11.67 19.55 -20.31
C LYS A 23 10.36 18.82 -20.03
N GLN A 24 9.86 18.83 -18.80
CA GLN A 24 8.69 18.04 -18.40
C GLN A 24 7.39 18.84 -18.27
N SER A 25 7.41 20.16 -18.49
CA SER A 25 6.25 21.04 -18.29
C SER A 25 5.39 21.30 -19.53
N SER A 26 5.57 20.60 -20.65
CA SER A 26 4.71 20.71 -21.83
C SER A 26 3.91 19.44 -22.09
N SER A 27 2.87 19.17 -21.30
CA SER A 27 1.69 18.42 -21.77
C SER A 27 0.45 18.85 -21.00
N SER A 28 -0.53 19.38 -21.74
CA SER A 28 -1.83 19.84 -21.22
C SER A 28 -2.74 18.66 -20.86
N PRO A 29 -3.62 18.78 -19.85
CA PRO A 29 -4.60 17.74 -19.54
C PRO A 29 -5.86 17.89 -20.41
N SER A 30 -6.20 16.84 -21.15
CA SER A 30 -7.51 16.71 -21.82
C SER A 30 -8.56 16.22 -20.82
N ALA A 31 -9.65 16.96 -20.69
CA ALA A 31 -10.79 16.66 -19.82
C ALA A 31 -11.68 15.55 -20.42
N VAL A 32 -12.15 14.62 -19.58
CA VAL A 32 -13.21 13.64 -19.92
C VAL A 32 -14.26 13.69 -18.80
N PRO A 33 -15.56 13.93 -19.14
CA PRO A 33 -16.63 13.00 -18.70
C PRO A 33 -17.84 12.97 -19.69
N PRO A 34 -18.93 12.20 -19.46
CA PRO A 34 -19.17 11.07 -18.56
C PRO A 34 -19.72 9.80 -19.28
N ASN A 35 -19.76 8.69 -18.54
CA ASN A 35 -20.29 7.36 -18.92
C ASN A 35 -21.83 7.36 -19.10
N PRO A 36 -22.41 6.55 -20.00
CA PRO A 36 -23.87 6.46 -20.20
C PRO A 36 -24.59 5.58 -19.15
N PRO A 37 -25.94 5.70 -19.02
CA PRO A 37 -26.72 5.01 -18.00
C PRO A 37 -26.97 3.53 -18.33
N ASN A 38 -26.99 2.70 -17.28
CA ASN A 38 -27.30 1.26 -17.31
C ASN A 38 -28.82 1.03 -17.24
N PRO A 39 -29.44 0.14 -18.03
CA PRO A 39 -30.87 -0.18 -17.88
C PRO A 39 -31.11 -1.36 -16.91
N ALA A 40 -31.99 -1.15 -15.93
CA ALA A 40 -32.82 -2.21 -15.33
C ALA A 40 -33.81 -2.74 -16.41
N THR A 41 -34.27 -3.99 -16.47
CA THR A 41 -34.93 -4.86 -15.48
C THR A 41 -35.11 -6.27 -16.13
N PRO A 42 -35.19 -7.40 -15.39
CA PRO A 42 -35.55 -8.71 -15.94
C PRO A 42 -37.08 -8.91 -16.04
N PRO A 43 -37.58 -9.88 -16.85
CA PRO A 43 -38.47 -10.88 -16.24
C PRO A 43 -38.50 -12.29 -16.86
N LYS A 44 -39.03 -13.21 -16.03
CA LYS A 44 -39.77 -14.47 -16.27
C LYS A 44 -39.04 -15.83 -16.42
N THR A 45 -39.42 -16.69 -15.47
CA THR A 45 -39.35 -18.17 -15.31
C THR A 45 -40.19 -18.94 -16.37
N PRO A 46 -40.38 -20.29 -16.31
CA PRO A 46 -39.68 -21.43 -15.67
C PRO A 46 -39.37 -22.60 -16.65
N SER A 47 -38.52 -23.57 -16.30
CA SER A 47 -38.72 -24.97 -16.76
C SER A 47 -37.95 -26.01 -15.95
N THR A 48 -38.66 -27.09 -15.68
CA THR A 48 -38.37 -28.30 -14.90
C THR A 48 -37.40 -29.24 -15.61
N ASN A 49 -36.44 -29.82 -14.87
CA ASN A 49 -36.17 -31.28 -14.82
C ASN A 49 -35.02 -31.62 -13.86
N GLN A 50 -35.25 -32.62 -13.00
CA GLN A 50 -34.27 -33.24 -12.09
C GLN A 50 -33.42 -34.34 -12.81
N PRO A 51 -32.70 -35.24 -12.10
CA PRO A 51 -31.30 -35.11 -11.67
C PRO A 51 -30.40 -36.14 -12.38
N SER A 52 -29.10 -35.90 -12.47
CA SER A 52 -28.15 -36.97 -12.81
C SER A 52 -26.79 -36.74 -12.17
N SER A 53 -26.45 -37.68 -11.32
CA SER A 53 -25.16 -37.88 -10.67
C SER A 53 -24.11 -38.26 -11.71
N SER A 54 -23.05 -37.47 -11.84
CA SER A 54 -21.78 -37.96 -12.39
C SER A 54 -20.62 -37.25 -11.70
N THR A 55 -20.03 -37.95 -10.74
CA THR A 55 -18.75 -37.63 -10.13
C THR A 55 -17.65 -37.66 -11.19
N GLN A 56 -17.01 -36.52 -11.46
CA GLN A 56 -15.65 -36.45 -11.98
C GLN A 56 -14.82 -35.58 -11.04
N PRO A 57 -13.60 -36.00 -10.65
CA PRO A 57 -12.71 -35.18 -9.85
C PRO A 57 -11.99 -34.18 -10.76
N ALA A 58 -12.44 -32.93 -10.75
CA ALA A 58 -11.73 -31.84 -11.41
C ALA A 58 -10.65 -31.28 -10.47
N SER A 59 -9.44 -31.14 -11.03
CA SER A 59 -8.24 -30.50 -10.52
C SER A 59 -8.49 -29.21 -9.70
N PRO A 60 -7.62 -28.84 -8.73
CA PRO A 60 -7.81 -27.65 -7.92
C PRO A 60 -7.66 -26.37 -8.76
N SER A 61 -8.77 -25.90 -9.29
CA SER A 61 -8.91 -24.65 -10.04
C SER A 61 -8.75 -23.44 -9.10
N SER A 62 -7.78 -22.59 -9.43
CA SER A 62 -7.65 -21.17 -9.09
C SER A 62 -8.77 -20.56 -8.24
N THR A 63 -8.54 -20.46 -6.93
CA THR A 63 -9.50 -19.87 -5.98
C THR A 63 -9.57 -18.35 -6.18
N SER A 64 -10.64 -17.87 -6.83
CA SER A 64 -11.04 -16.47 -6.79
C SER A 64 -11.33 -16.10 -5.33
N VAL A 65 -10.39 -15.40 -4.67
CA VAL A 65 -10.54 -14.98 -3.27
C VAL A 65 -11.65 -13.94 -3.21
N LYS A 66 -12.73 -14.23 -2.49
CA LYS A 66 -13.86 -13.29 -2.35
C LYS A 66 -13.41 -12.07 -1.53
N PRO A 67 -13.90 -10.84 -1.80
CA PRO A 67 -13.49 -9.63 -1.06
C PRO A 67 -13.59 -9.76 0.48
N ARG A 68 -14.63 -10.44 0.98
CA ARG A 68 -14.82 -10.73 2.41
C ARG A 68 -13.70 -11.58 3.02
N ASP A 69 -13.11 -12.48 2.23
CA ASP A 69 -12.00 -13.30 2.68
C ASP A 69 -10.70 -12.50 2.73
N LEU A 70 -10.53 -11.52 1.84
CA LEU A 70 -9.32 -10.70 1.80
C LEU A 70 -9.26 -9.70 2.96
N ASP A 71 -10.38 -9.03 3.28
CA ASP A 71 -10.43 -8.13 4.44
C ASP A 71 -10.23 -8.88 5.76
N ARG A 72 -10.77 -10.10 5.88
CA ARG A 72 -10.49 -10.94 7.05
C ARG A 72 -8.99 -11.25 7.16
N ARG A 73 -8.32 -11.61 6.07
CA ARG A 73 -6.87 -11.88 6.06
C ARG A 73 -6.05 -10.65 6.42
N ARG A 74 -6.42 -9.46 5.93
CA ARG A 74 -5.78 -8.19 6.32
C ARG A 74 -5.90 -7.96 7.81
N ALA A 75 -7.11 -8.14 8.35
CA ALA A 75 -7.36 -7.98 9.78
C ALA A 75 -6.55 -8.98 10.61
N GLU A 76 -6.50 -10.25 10.20
CA GLU A 76 -5.71 -11.29 10.88
C GLU A 76 -4.20 -10.99 10.87
N ALA A 77 -3.66 -10.55 9.73
CA ALA A 77 -2.25 -10.17 9.61
C ALA A 77 -1.94 -8.95 10.49
N ALA A 78 -2.74 -7.88 10.38
CA ALA A 78 -2.56 -6.68 11.18
C ALA A 78 -2.68 -6.95 12.68
N TRP A 79 -3.61 -7.83 13.10
CA TRP A 79 -3.74 -8.25 14.49
C TRP A 79 -2.48 -8.98 14.98
N LYS A 80 -1.98 -9.94 14.19
CA LYS A 80 -0.75 -10.67 14.52
C LYS A 80 0.44 -9.73 14.70
N ASP A 81 0.61 -8.78 13.79
CA ASP A 81 1.71 -7.81 13.83
C ASP A 81 1.63 -6.91 15.06
N ILE A 82 0.43 -6.43 15.39
CA ILE A 82 0.18 -5.57 16.55
C ILE A 82 0.44 -6.29 17.88
N GLN A 83 0.28 -7.62 17.94
CA GLN A 83 0.58 -8.37 19.16
C GLN A 83 2.05 -8.32 19.57
N GLY A 84 2.98 -8.15 18.60
CA GLY A 84 4.41 -8.00 18.86
C GLY A 84 4.83 -6.60 19.33
N ILE A 85 3.92 -5.63 19.33
CA ILE A 85 4.21 -4.23 19.69
C ILE A 85 3.90 -3.97 21.16
N ASN A 86 4.75 -3.18 21.83
CA ASN A 86 4.52 -2.77 23.21
C ASN A 86 3.32 -1.82 23.30
N ALA A 87 2.39 -2.07 24.22
CA ALA A 87 1.22 -1.21 24.45
C ALA A 87 1.58 0.23 24.87
N THR A 88 2.79 0.46 25.37
CA THR A 88 3.29 1.79 25.73
C THR A 88 3.99 2.53 24.59
N ASP A 89 4.15 1.91 23.41
CA ASP A 89 4.80 2.51 22.24
C ASP A 89 3.88 3.51 21.52
N LYS A 90 3.75 4.69 22.12
CA LYS A 90 2.92 5.79 21.63
C LYS A 90 3.40 6.35 20.28
N GLU A 91 4.70 6.27 20.00
CA GLU A 91 5.27 6.69 18.72
C GLU A 91 4.79 5.75 17.60
N TYR A 92 4.80 4.42 17.83
CA TYR A 92 4.21 3.47 16.89
C TYR A 92 2.71 3.75 16.66
N GLY A 93 1.93 3.91 17.73
CA GLY A 93 0.50 4.17 17.63
C GLY A 93 0.17 5.47 16.87
N SER A 94 1.01 6.50 17.03
CA SER A 94 0.87 7.76 16.28
C SER A 94 1.28 7.60 14.83
N LEU A 95 2.41 6.94 14.56
CA LEU A 95 2.91 6.71 13.22
C LEU A 95 1.94 5.83 12.40
N ALA A 96 1.39 4.76 12.98
CA ALA A 96 0.40 3.89 12.33
C ALA A 96 -0.88 4.64 11.93
N ARG A 97 -1.30 5.64 12.72
CA ARG A 97 -2.44 6.51 12.37
C ARG A 97 -2.15 7.44 11.21
N GLU A 98 -0.90 7.86 11.07
CA GLU A 98 -0.44 8.81 10.04
C GLU A 98 -0.15 8.13 8.69
N MET A 99 0.29 6.87 8.69
CA MET A 99 0.71 6.15 7.47
C MET A 99 -0.26 6.18 6.29
N PRO A 100 -1.59 5.94 6.45
CA PRO A 100 -2.50 5.99 5.32
C PRO A 100 -2.47 7.35 4.61
N THR A 101 -2.44 8.44 5.39
CA THR A 101 -2.38 9.81 4.87
C THR A 101 -1.06 10.08 4.17
N LEU A 102 0.07 9.65 4.76
CA LEU A 102 1.39 9.83 4.15
C LEU A 102 1.50 9.15 2.78
N ILE A 103 0.95 7.94 2.63
CA ILE A 103 0.89 7.25 1.33
C ILE A 103 -0.01 8.00 0.34
N GLN A 104 -1.16 8.52 0.78
CA GLN A 104 -2.06 9.26 -0.09
C GLN A 104 -1.44 10.56 -0.62
N VAL A 105 -0.69 11.29 0.22
CA VAL A 105 -0.14 12.61 -0.13
C VAL A 105 1.19 12.48 -0.87
N ASN A 106 2.10 11.62 -0.39
CA ASN A 106 3.48 11.53 -0.90
C ASN A 106 3.70 10.32 -1.82
N GLY A 107 2.77 9.37 -1.84
CA GLY A 107 2.92 8.09 -2.51
C GLY A 107 3.64 7.03 -1.66
N LEU A 108 3.53 5.77 -2.12
CA LEU A 108 4.09 4.61 -1.44
C LEU A 108 5.62 4.66 -1.37
N ALA A 109 6.30 4.92 -2.49
CA ALA A 109 7.76 4.89 -2.56
C ALA A 109 8.42 5.91 -1.59
N GLN A 110 7.92 7.14 -1.55
CA GLN A 110 8.46 8.17 -0.65
C GLN A 110 8.20 7.84 0.82
N THR A 111 7.02 7.30 1.14
CA THR A 111 6.67 6.89 2.51
C THR A 111 7.57 5.75 2.98
N LEU A 112 7.84 4.75 2.14
CA LEU A 112 8.77 3.66 2.45
C LEU A 112 10.20 4.17 2.64
N ALA A 113 10.66 5.08 1.79
CA ALA A 113 11.96 5.72 1.93
C ALA A 113 12.07 6.53 3.24
N PHE A 114 11.00 7.25 3.62
CA PHE A 114 10.92 7.98 4.88
C PHE A 114 11.06 7.04 6.09
N LEU A 115 10.33 5.91 6.11
CA LEU A 115 10.41 4.93 7.19
C LEU A 115 11.84 4.39 7.34
N LYS A 116 12.48 4.04 6.22
CA LYS A 116 13.88 3.59 6.20
C LYS A 116 14.85 4.68 6.66
N ALA A 117 14.67 5.92 6.23
CA ALA A 117 15.55 7.03 6.59
C ALA A 117 15.49 7.37 8.09
N LYS A 118 14.31 7.27 8.71
CA LYS A 118 14.14 7.55 10.15
C LYS A 118 14.74 6.46 11.03
N ASN A 119 14.66 5.20 10.61
CA ASN A 119 15.35 4.05 11.20
C ASN A 119 15.20 3.87 12.73
N LYS A 120 14.13 4.41 13.34
CA LYS A 120 13.77 4.12 14.74
C LYS A 120 12.99 2.81 14.81
N THR A 121 12.94 2.18 15.99
CA THR A 121 12.25 0.89 16.21
C THR A 121 10.81 0.88 15.67
N HIS A 122 9.99 1.88 16.00
CA HIS A 122 8.61 1.94 15.51
C HIS A 122 8.49 2.18 14.00
N HIS A 123 9.45 2.89 13.38
CA HIS A 123 9.50 3.06 11.92
C HIS A 123 9.87 1.74 11.23
N GLN A 124 10.87 1.03 11.77
CA GLN A 124 11.27 -0.29 11.29
C GLN A 124 10.13 -1.30 11.41
N ASN A 125 9.41 -1.30 12.54
CA ASN A 125 8.26 -2.19 12.75
C ASN A 125 7.16 -1.96 11.72
N ILE A 126 6.76 -0.70 11.48
CA ILE A 126 5.75 -0.39 10.46
C ILE A 126 6.23 -0.75 9.06
N PHE A 127 7.48 -0.43 8.72
CA PHE A 127 8.07 -0.81 7.44
C PHE A 127 8.02 -2.33 7.24
N LYS A 128 8.41 -3.09 8.27
CA LYS A 128 8.40 -4.55 8.25
C LYS A 128 6.98 -5.10 8.07
N HIS A 129 6.01 -4.66 8.87
CA HIS A 129 4.62 -5.12 8.77
C HIS A 129 4.04 -4.85 7.37
N LEU A 130 4.30 -3.66 6.82
CA LEU A 130 3.83 -3.29 5.49
C LEU A 130 4.54 -4.12 4.40
N SER A 131 5.85 -4.29 4.51
CA SER A 131 6.66 -5.09 3.59
C SER A 131 6.20 -6.54 3.57
N ASP A 132 6.06 -7.16 4.73
CA ASP A 132 5.63 -8.55 4.88
C ASP A 132 4.25 -8.77 4.23
N TRP A 133 3.27 -7.91 4.54
CA TRP A 133 1.93 -8.04 3.97
C TRP A 133 1.92 -7.84 2.45
N VAL A 134 2.47 -6.73 1.96
CA VAL A 134 2.35 -6.36 0.55
C VAL A 134 3.18 -7.29 -0.32
N CYS A 135 4.40 -7.67 0.10
CA CYS A 135 5.20 -8.65 -0.63
C CYS A 135 4.47 -10.00 -0.70
N GLN A 136 3.89 -10.47 0.41
CA GLN A 136 3.10 -11.70 0.41
C GLN A 136 1.88 -11.63 -0.54
N GLN A 137 1.13 -10.51 -0.54
CA GLN A 137 -0.04 -10.35 -1.41
C GLN A 137 0.30 -10.26 -2.90
N LEU A 138 1.49 -9.78 -3.23
CA LEU A 138 1.96 -9.63 -4.60
C LEU A 138 2.85 -10.79 -5.07
N GLY A 139 3.12 -11.78 -4.20
CA GLY A 139 4.03 -12.88 -4.53
C GLY A 139 5.48 -12.41 -4.72
N LEU A 140 5.87 -11.33 -4.03
CA LEU A 140 7.21 -10.75 -4.07
C LEU A 140 8.02 -11.22 -2.87
N GLN A 141 9.33 -11.15 -3.00
CA GLN A 141 10.27 -11.46 -1.92
C GLN A 141 11.21 -10.29 -1.69
N GLY A 142 11.73 -10.18 -0.48
CA GLY A 142 12.69 -9.15 -0.09
C GLY A 142 12.02 -7.83 0.31
N ASP A 143 12.77 -6.75 0.11
CA ASP A 143 12.45 -5.43 0.63
C ASP A 143 11.43 -4.68 -0.24
N LEU A 144 10.29 -4.29 0.33
CA LEU A 144 9.22 -3.64 -0.43
C LEU A 144 9.67 -2.35 -1.13
N LEU A 145 10.57 -1.55 -0.55
CA LEU A 145 11.04 -0.32 -1.20
C LEU A 145 11.82 -0.66 -2.47
N GLU A 146 12.73 -1.63 -2.41
CA GLU A 146 13.47 -2.09 -3.58
C GLU A 146 12.53 -2.63 -4.66
N ARG A 147 11.56 -3.46 -4.27
CA ARG A 147 10.56 -4.00 -5.21
C ARG A 147 9.77 -2.88 -5.87
N VAL A 148 9.30 -1.90 -5.10
CA VAL A 148 8.46 -0.78 -5.57
C VAL A 148 9.17 0.06 -6.63
N LEU A 149 10.49 0.21 -6.56
CA LEU A 149 11.28 0.95 -7.55
C LEU A 149 11.41 0.20 -8.90
N GLU A 150 11.18 -1.10 -8.90
CA GLU A 150 11.22 -1.96 -10.10
C GLU A 150 9.83 -2.27 -10.68
N MET A 151 8.75 -1.89 -9.99
CA MET A 151 7.38 -2.21 -10.42
C MET A 151 6.95 -1.42 -11.66
N ASP A 152 6.18 -2.08 -12.52
CA ASP A 152 5.37 -1.38 -13.50
C ASP A 152 4.20 -0.61 -12.84
N SER A 153 3.52 0.23 -13.63
CA SER A 153 2.42 1.07 -13.12
C SER A 153 1.23 0.28 -12.58
N GLN A 154 0.94 -0.92 -13.11
CA GLN A 154 -0.18 -1.72 -12.61
C GLN A 154 0.16 -2.33 -11.25
N LEU A 155 1.35 -2.91 -11.12
CA LEU A 155 1.80 -3.53 -9.89
C LEU A 155 2.00 -2.48 -8.79
N TYR A 156 2.52 -1.29 -9.12
CA TYR A 156 2.65 -0.17 -8.19
C TYR A 156 1.29 0.30 -7.65
N ARG A 157 0.27 0.44 -8.52
CA ARG A 157 -1.09 0.78 -8.10
C ARG A 157 -1.68 -0.28 -7.18
N ARG A 158 -1.47 -1.56 -7.51
CA ARG A 158 -1.93 -2.68 -6.67
C ARG A 158 -1.22 -2.69 -5.30
N ALA A 159 0.10 -2.48 -5.27
CA ALA A 159 0.88 -2.36 -4.04
C ALA A 159 0.38 -1.20 -3.16
N THR A 160 0.08 -0.06 -3.77
CA THR A 160 -0.46 1.12 -3.08
C THR A 160 -1.85 0.82 -2.50
N ALA A 161 -2.73 0.20 -3.28
CA ALA A 161 -4.07 -0.18 -2.81
C ALA A 161 -4.02 -1.19 -1.66
N GLU A 162 -3.17 -2.23 -1.75
CA GLU A 162 -3.00 -3.21 -0.68
C GLU A 162 -2.38 -2.59 0.58
N SER A 163 -1.41 -1.68 0.42
CA SER A 163 -0.81 -0.94 1.53
C SER A 163 -1.86 -0.15 2.30
N LEU A 164 -2.70 0.62 1.59
CA LEU A 164 -3.75 1.44 2.21
C LEU A 164 -4.80 0.58 2.91
N ALA A 165 -5.25 -0.51 2.27
CA ALA A 165 -6.26 -1.40 2.86
C ALA A 165 -5.75 -2.10 4.12
N PHE A 166 -4.48 -2.53 4.13
CA PHE A 166 -3.85 -3.12 5.32
C PHE A 166 -3.66 -2.09 6.44
N LEU A 167 -3.16 -0.90 6.12
CA LEU A 167 -2.89 0.14 7.13
C LEU A 167 -4.18 0.63 7.82
N GLN A 168 -5.34 0.55 7.17
CA GLN A 168 -6.62 0.82 7.84
C GLN A 168 -6.88 -0.15 9.00
N TRP A 169 -6.59 -1.45 8.83
CA TRP A 169 -6.70 -2.42 9.90
C TRP A 169 -5.61 -2.24 10.96
N LEU A 170 -4.36 -2.01 10.53
CA LEU A 170 -3.24 -1.79 11.43
C LEU A 170 -3.49 -0.59 12.36
N LYS A 171 -3.98 0.52 11.79
CA LYS A 171 -4.40 1.71 12.55
C LYS A 171 -5.45 1.37 13.61
N ARG A 172 -6.53 0.68 13.22
CA ARG A 172 -7.64 0.35 14.14
C ARG A 172 -7.19 -0.50 15.31
N PHE A 173 -6.31 -1.47 15.06
CA PHE A 173 -5.77 -2.31 16.13
C PHE A 173 -4.73 -1.61 16.98
N ALA A 174 -3.91 -0.74 16.39
CA ALA A 174 -3.01 0.14 17.15
C ALA A 174 -3.80 1.03 18.12
N GLU A 175 -4.90 1.64 17.67
CA GLU A 175 -5.79 2.46 18.52
C GLU A 175 -6.45 1.66 19.65
N ALA A 176 -6.71 0.37 19.44
CA ALA A 176 -7.31 -0.50 20.44
C ALA A 176 -6.29 -1.02 21.47
N LYS A 177 -5.04 -1.27 21.07
CA LYS A 177 -4.00 -1.85 21.93
C LYS A 177 -3.15 -0.80 22.65
N ILE A 178 -2.81 0.29 21.97
CA ILE A 178 -1.83 1.27 22.45
C ILE A 178 -2.59 2.41 23.11
N GLU A 179 -2.28 2.65 24.38
CA GLU A 179 -2.89 3.73 25.14
C GLU A 179 -2.62 5.08 24.46
N LYS A 180 -3.69 5.83 24.18
CA LYS A 180 -3.54 7.22 23.76
C LYS A 180 -2.90 7.99 24.91
N SER A 181 -1.83 8.73 24.63
CA SER A 181 -1.51 9.87 25.47
C SER A 181 -2.69 10.82 25.42
N GLU A 182 -3.39 11.02 26.53
CA GLU A 182 -4.25 12.18 26.69
C GLU A 182 -3.38 13.43 26.51
N ASP A 183 -3.49 14.06 25.35
CA ASP A 183 -2.93 15.38 25.12
C ASP A 183 -3.88 16.38 25.80
N LYS A 184 -3.74 16.53 27.12
CA LYS A 184 -4.29 17.68 27.85
C LYS A 184 -3.51 18.93 27.42
N SER A 185 -3.86 19.50 26.28
CA SER A 185 -3.60 20.92 25.99
C SER A 185 -4.36 21.39 24.75
N ARG A 186 -5.62 21.80 24.93
CA ARG A 186 -6.14 23.07 24.38
C ARG A 186 -7.56 23.35 24.82
#